data_AF-A0A225UKM6-F1
#
_entry.id   AF-A0A225UKM6-F1
#
_cell.length_a   1.000
_cell.length_b   1.000
_cell.length_c   1.000
_cell.angle_alpha   90.00
_cell.angle_beta   90.00
_cell.angle_gamma   90.00
#
_symmetry.space_group_name_H-M   'P 1'
#
loop_
_entity.id
_entity.type
_entity.pdbx_description
1 polymer ?
#
loop_
_entity_poly.entity_id
_entity_poly.type
_entity_poly.pdbx_seq_one_letter_code
_entity_poly.pdbx_strand_id
1 'polypeptide(L)'
;MGIVLLASVGLTISVAIDSTMTKRDTHPFGEEYGSPTERMLRSYTISKENDEERVVLALNKVTTPLKAGAAKFANEVRVRLWLKKEYSVDDVWRMLQLNGDLKNVIANPKLELLDKYVGLFNKKYKNQESLVGILSLRYGEDNVMMALLDARQVDNHGNSVNDVFKILKIEDDGPKFMENPKLRLLEEYIEIFNFKKPHEKTKYFGALTKGFGGDGKFAIVLSNAMEITSVEVQALGYQEKLFRKWMKNGVDPKNFLTKIFNIDEKNLASAGPQERAIADEYKTYYIDESEIKKFVNPRRK
;
A
#
# COMPACT_ATOMS: atom_id res chain seq x y z
N MET A 1 40.51 -21.27 21.77
CA MET A 1 39.99 -20.04 22.39
C MET A 1 38.49 -20.23 22.58
N GLY A 2 38.08 -20.57 23.81
CA GLY A 2 36.75 -21.10 24.12
C GLY A 2 35.96 -20.17 25.04
N ILE A 3 34.68 -20.03 24.71
CA ILE A 3 33.43 -20.05 25.50
C ILE A 3 33.46 -19.70 27.01
N VAL A 4 32.33 -19.12 27.45
CA VAL A 4 31.70 -19.04 28.80
C VAL A 4 32.25 -17.86 29.66
N LEU A 5 31.51 -16.95 30.30
CA LEU A 5 30.31 -17.00 31.19
C LEU A 5 29.58 -15.62 31.16
N LEU A 6 28.26 -15.49 31.06
CA LEU A 6 27.19 -15.76 32.05
C LEU A 6 27.35 -15.02 33.39
N ALA A 7 26.65 -13.89 33.55
CA ALA A 7 26.08 -13.42 34.82
C ALA A 7 24.99 -12.37 34.56
N SER A 8 23.75 -12.84 34.30
CA SER A 8 22.55 -12.01 34.40
C SER A 8 22.15 -11.91 35.87
N VAL A 9 22.26 -10.73 36.47
CA VAL A 9 21.62 -10.44 37.75
C VAL A 9 20.16 -10.12 37.47
N GLY A 10 19.27 -11.03 37.86
CA GLY A 10 17.83 -10.81 37.83
C GLY A 10 17.42 -9.84 38.93
N LEU A 11 16.60 -8.86 38.56
CA LEU A 11 15.66 -8.26 39.50
C LEU A 11 14.29 -8.20 38.82
N THR A 12 13.45 -9.17 39.16
CA THR A 12 12.02 -9.16 38.87
C THR A 12 11.34 -8.32 39.94
N ILE A 13 10.57 -7.31 39.52
CA ILE A 13 9.53 -6.73 40.36
C ILE A 13 8.21 -6.96 39.62
N SER A 14 7.54 -8.05 40.00
CA SER A 14 6.12 -8.21 39.79
C SER A 14 5.41 -7.52 40.96
N VAL A 15 4.53 -6.57 40.67
CA VAL A 15 3.51 -6.14 41.62
C VAL A 15 2.18 -6.62 41.06
N ALA A 16 1.75 -7.77 41.57
CA ALA A 16 0.36 -8.19 41.52
C ALA A 16 -0.38 -7.47 42.65
N ILE A 17 -1.46 -6.76 42.30
CA ILE A 17 -2.41 -6.21 43.25
C ILE A 17 -3.46 -7.30 43.44
N ASP A 18 -3.52 -7.88 44.63
CA ASP A 18 -4.69 -8.63 45.07
C ASP A 18 -5.12 -8.10 46.44
N SER A 19 -6.40 -7.78 46.54
CA SER A 19 -7.04 -7.19 47.72
C SER A 19 -8.13 -8.16 48.16
N THR A 20 -7.84 -8.97 49.16
CA THR A 20 -8.88 -9.72 49.88
C THR A 20 -8.79 -9.39 51.37
N MET A 21 -9.84 -8.73 51.86
CA MET A 21 -10.09 -8.54 53.28
C MET A 21 -10.59 -9.84 53.90
N THR A 22 -10.11 -10.18 55.09
CA THR A 22 -10.90 -10.99 56.03
C THR A 22 -10.70 -10.52 57.47
N LYS A 23 -11.83 -10.05 58.00
CA LYS A 23 -12.26 -9.78 59.38
C LYS A 23 -11.54 -10.56 60.49
N ARG A 24 -11.18 -9.87 61.60
CA ARG A 24 -11.33 -10.36 62.99
C ARG A 24 -11.56 -9.19 63.95
N ASP A 25 -12.48 -9.44 64.88
CA ASP A 25 -12.93 -8.59 65.97
C ASP A 25 -11.94 -8.58 67.14
N THR A 26 -11.82 -7.45 67.84
CA THR A 26 -11.75 -7.34 69.32
C THR A 26 -11.75 -5.87 69.79
N HIS A 27 -12.73 -5.52 70.62
CA HIS A 27 -12.72 -4.41 71.62
C HIS A 27 -11.90 -4.86 72.87
N PRO A 28 -11.52 -3.99 73.86
CA PRO A 28 -12.27 -2.82 74.37
C PRO A 28 -11.48 -1.62 75.00
N PHE A 29 -12.26 -0.61 75.47
CA PHE A 29 -11.98 0.49 76.46
C PHE A 29 -11.07 1.67 76.07
N GLY A 30 -11.39 2.97 76.28
CA GLY A 30 -12.54 3.68 76.87
C GLY A 30 -12.47 5.22 76.68
N GLU A 31 -13.62 5.90 76.86
CA GLU A 31 -13.92 7.26 77.42
C GLU A 31 -12.98 8.48 77.14
N GLU A 32 -13.37 9.75 76.90
CA GLU A 32 -14.64 10.52 76.87
C GLU A 32 -14.35 12.01 76.41
N TYR A 33 -15.38 12.73 75.89
CA TYR A 33 -15.55 14.21 75.66
C TYR A 33 -14.58 15.01 74.74
N GLY A 34 -14.97 15.92 73.80
CA GLY A 34 -16.24 16.43 73.28
C GLY A 34 -16.05 17.68 72.36
N SER A 35 -16.85 17.77 71.27
CA SER A 35 -17.30 18.98 70.49
C SER A 35 -16.39 19.67 69.45
N PRO A 36 -16.90 20.33 68.36
CA PRO A 36 -18.01 19.98 67.46
C PRO A 36 -17.75 20.23 65.92
N THR A 37 -18.35 19.35 65.11
CA THR A 37 -19.09 19.55 63.84
C THR A 37 -18.60 20.50 62.72
N GLU A 38 -18.27 19.92 61.57
CA GLU A 38 -18.65 20.49 60.25
C GLU A 38 -19.40 19.46 59.40
N ARG A 39 -20.53 19.93 58.86
CA ARG A 39 -21.51 19.21 58.07
C ARG A 39 -20.95 18.88 56.69
N MET A 40 -20.98 17.61 56.29
CA MET A 40 -20.97 17.23 54.88
C MET A 40 -22.22 16.42 54.54
N LEU A 41 -22.75 16.73 53.35
CA LEU A 41 -24.07 16.36 52.83
C LEU A 41 -24.32 14.86 52.86
N ARG A 42 -25.51 14.52 53.39
CA ARG A 42 -26.14 13.21 53.43
C ARG A 42 -26.44 12.75 52.00
N SER A 43 -25.72 11.76 51.48
CA SER A 43 -26.18 11.05 50.28
C SER A 43 -27.35 10.14 50.68
N TYR A 44 -28.52 10.42 50.11
CA TYR A 44 -29.67 9.53 50.22
C TYR A 44 -29.37 8.28 49.39
N THR A 45 -29.30 7.12 50.05
CA THR A 45 -29.46 5.83 49.40
C THR A 45 -30.91 5.73 48.91
N ILE A 46 -31.11 5.83 47.60
CA ILE A 46 -32.30 5.28 46.94
C ILE A 46 -31.86 3.98 46.28
N SER A 47 -32.27 2.88 46.89
CA SER A 47 -32.28 1.55 46.29
C SER A 47 -33.43 1.46 45.29
N LYS A 48 -33.15 1.14 44.02
CA LYS A 48 -33.65 -0.04 43.27
C LYS A 48 -33.65 0.18 41.75
N GLU A 49 -32.88 -0.70 41.11
CA GLU A 49 -33.15 -1.45 39.87
C GLU A 49 -33.20 -0.73 38.50
N ASN A 50 -32.28 -1.18 37.64
CA ASN A 50 -32.27 -1.18 36.17
C ASN A 50 -31.95 0.11 35.39
N ASP A 51 -30.72 0.63 35.51
CA ASP A 51 -30.14 1.56 34.52
C ASP A 51 -28.60 1.45 34.35
N GLU A 52 -27.99 0.31 34.72
CA GLU A 52 -26.52 0.15 34.71
C GLU A 52 -25.89 0.10 33.31
N GLU A 53 -26.65 -0.15 32.24
CA GLU A 53 -26.10 -0.19 30.88
C GLU A 53 -25.98 1.18 30.20
N ARG A 54 -26.70 2.22 30.68
CA ARG A 54 -26.61 3.57 30.09
C ARG A 54 -25.52 4.44 30.72
N VAL A 55 -25.15 4.18 31.97
CA VAL A 55 -24.12 4.95 32.70
C VAL A 55 -22.70 4.54 32.26
N VAL A 56 -22.46 3.26 31.99
CA VAL A 56 -21.17 2.76 31.48
C VAL A 56 -20.87 3.28 30.07
N LEU A 57 -21.89 3.41 29.22
CA LEU A 57 -21.74 3.95 27.87
C LEU A 57 -21.41 5.46 27.88
N ALA A 58 -21.95 6.22 28.84
CA ALA A 58 -21.71 7.65 28.99
C ALA A 58 -20.31 7.96 29.57
N LEU A 59 -19.85 7.17 30.56
CA LEU A 59 -18.50 7.29 31.11
C LEU A 59 -17.41 6.86 30.12
N ASN A 60 -17.65 5.83 29.30
CA ASN A 60 -16.73 5.47 28.22
C ASN A 60 -16.62 6.59 27.17
N LYS A 61 -17.72 7.30 26.86
CA LYS A 61 -17.71 8.46 25.94
C LYS A 61 -16.96 9.68 26.46
N VAL A 62 -16.83 9.86 27.77
CA VAL A 62 -16.11 10.99 28.40
C VAL A 62 -14.66 10.62 28.76
N THR A 63 -14.40 9.36 29.14
CA THR A 63 -13.04 8.88 29.47
C THR A 63 -12.21 8.53 28.24
N THR A 64 -12.82 8.19 27.10
CA THR A 64 -12.08 7.95 25.85
C THR A 64 -11.37 9.21 25.33
N PRO A 65 -12.01 10.41 25.26
CA PRO A 65 -11.29 11.64 24.93
C PRO A 65 -10.23 12.01 25.97
N LEU A 66 -10.48 11.77 27.28
CA LEU A 66 -9.52 12.10 28.34
C LEU A 66 -8.29 11.18 28.32
N LYS A 67 -8.47 9.87 28.10
CA LYS A 67 -7.37 8.89 27.89
C LYS A 67 -6.61 9.17 26.61
N ALA A 68 -7.30 9.52 25.52
CA ALA A 68 -6.66 9.94 24.28
C ALA A 68 -5.84 11.24 24.47
N GLY A 69 -6.34 12.19 25.27
CA GLY A 69 -5.62 13.39 25.68
C GLY A 69 -4.36 13.07 26.47
N ALA A 70 -4.47 12.25 27.53
CA ALA A 70 -3.33 11.83 28.35
C ALA A 70 -2.27 11.03 27.57
N ALA A 71 -2.70 10.17 26.64
CA ALA A 71 -1.79 9.41 25.76
C ALA A 71 -1.03 10.32 24.78
N LYS A 72 -1.69 11.35 24.23
CA LYS A 72 -1.03 12.37 23.39
C LYS A 72 0.07 13.12 24.15
N PHE A 73 -0.21 13.55 25.38
CA PHE A 73 0.79 14.18 26.25
C PHE A 73 1.94 13.24 26.62
N ALA A 74 1.65 11.98 26.94
CA ALA A 74 2.68 10.98 27.24
C ALA A 74 3.61 10.73 26.03
N ASN A 75 3.06 10.67 24.82
CA ASN A 75 3.83 10.50 23.60
C ASN A 75 4.74 11.70 23.31
N GLU A 76 4.29 12.93 23.58
CA GLU A 76 5.10 14.15 23.43
C GLU A 76 6.30 14.21 24.37
N VAL A 77 6.07 13.88 25.64
CA VAL A 77 7.16 13.82 26.63
C VAL A 77 8.17 12.75 26.23
N ARG A 78 7.68 11.60 25.77
CA ARG A 78 8.52 10.46 25.37
C ARG A 78 9.43 10.79 24.19
N VAL A 79 8.90 11.35 23.10
CA VAL A 79 9.73 11.69 21.91
C VAL A 79 10.79 12.75 22.24
N ARG A 80 10.49 13.72 23.11
CA ARG A 80 11.46 14.72 23.58
C ARG A 80 12.53 14.10 24.46
N LEU A 81 12.16 13.16 25.32
CA LEU A 81 13.12 12.44 26.17
C LEU A 81 14.10 11.62 25.31
N TRP A 82 13.61 10.92 24.30
CA TRP A 82 14.46 10.19 23.37
C TRP A 82 15.45 11.11 22.64
N LEU A 83 14.98 12.28 22.18
CA LEU A 83 15.81 13.26 21.51
C LEU A 83 16.88 13.88 22.42
N LYS A 84 16.57 14.05 23.72
CA LYS A 84 17.53 14.51 24.74
C LYS A 84 18.58 13.46 25.05
N LYS A 85 18.20 12.17 25.03
CA LYS A 85 19.10 11.03 25.19
C LYS A 85 19.86 10.66 23.91
N GLU A 86 19.62 11.40 22.82
CA GLU A 86 20.32 11.28 21.54
C GLU A 86 20.19 9.90 20.91
N TYR A 87 19.05 9.24 21.12
CA TYR A 87 18.75 7.97 20.47
C TYR A 87 18.69 8.13 18.95
N SER A 88 19.27 7.19 18.22
CA SER A 88 19.10 7.13 16.76
C SER A 88 17.65 6.79 16.39
N VAL A 89 17.27 7.03 15.14
CA VAL A 89 15.98 6.57 14.60
C VAL A 89 15.84 5.05 14.72
N ASP A 90 16.93 4.31 14.52
CA ASP A 90 16.99 2.85 14.70
C ASP A 90 16.84 2.41 16.17
N ASP A 91 17.36 3.16 17.14
CA ASP A 91 17.14 2.90 18.56
C ASP A 91 15.65 3.02 18.90
N VAL A 92 15.02 4.09 18.44
CA VAL A 92 13.58 4.34 18.68
C VAL A 92 12.73 3.29 17.98
N TRP A 93 13.07 2.89 16.75
CA TRP A 93 12.44 1.77 16.05
C TRP A 93 12.42 0.49 16.91
N ARG A 94 13.59 0.10 17.46
CA ARG A 94 13.72 -1.09 18.32
C ARG A 94 12.92 -0.95 19.62
N MET A 95 12.93 0.22 20.26
CA MET A 95 12.15 0.46 21.47
C MET A 95 10.64 0.41 21.24
N LEU A 96 10.19 0.86 20.07
CA LEU A 96 8.79 0.73 19.68
C LEU A 96 8.39 -0.71 19.34
N GLN A 97 9.38 -1.60 19.18
CA GLN A 97 9.20 -2.99 18.77
C GLN A 97 8.46 -3.09 17.44
N LEU A 98 8.84 -2.25 16.48
CA LEU A 98 8.35 -2.30 15.10
C LEU A 98 9.02 -3.48 14.36
N ASN A 99 8.71 -4.69 14.81
CA ASN A 99 9.25 -5.93 14.28
C ASN A 99 8.20 -6.63 13.41
N GLY A 100 8.64 -7.46 12.49
CA GLY A 100 7.77 -8.24 11.61
C GLY A 100 7.83 -7.78 10.16
N ASP A 101 6.92 -8.32 9.37
CA ASP A 101 6.72 -7.96 7.96
C ASP A 101 6.11 -6.58 7.80
N LEU A 102 6.29 -6.02 6.59
CA LEU A 102 5.88 -4.67 6.25
C LEU A 102 4.40 -4.39 6.54
N LYS A 103 3.51 -5.36 6.28
CA LYS A 103 2.08 -5.23 6.50
C LYS A 103 1.75 -4.99 7.98
N ASN A 104 2.37 -5.75 8.88
CA ASN A 104 2.19 -5.59 10.31
C ASN A 104 2.77 -4.28 10.83
N VAL A 105 3.90 -3.84 10.27
CA VAL A 105 4.52 -2.56 10.65
C VAL A 105 3.69 -1.37 10.21
N ILE A 106 3.21 -1.34 8.96
CA ILE A 106 2.39 -0.23 8.44
C ILE A 106 1.05 -0.13 9.20
N ALA A 107 0.45 -1.26 9.56
CA ALA A 107 -0.76 -1.29 10.37
C ALA A 107 -0.53 -0.93 11.85
N ASN A 108 0.72 -0.81 12.31
CA ASN A 108 1.04 -0.59 13.70
C ASN A 108 0.88 0.90 14.08
N PRO A 109 0.01 1.25 15.05
CA PRO A 109 -0.19 2.65 15.45
C PRO A 109 1.07 3.30 16.05
N LYS A 110 2.06 2.51 16.48
CA LYS A 110 3.35 3.04 16.95
C LYS A 110 4.18 3.68 15.82
N LEU A 111 3.86 3.40 14.55
CA LEU A 111 4.54 4.03 13.41
C LEU A 111 4.33 5.55 13.38
N GLU A 112 3.16 6.04 13.83
CA GLU A 112 2.89 7.48 13.99
C GLU A 112 3.82 8.12 15.03
N LEU A 113 4.14 7.38 16.11
CA LEU A 113 5.05 7.86 17.13
C LEU A 113 6.50 7.93 16.62
N LEU A 114 6.90 6.98 15.75
CA LEU A 114 8.16 7.04 15.04
C LEU A 114 8.20 8.23 14.08
N ASP A 115 7.13 8.49 13.31
CA ASP A 115 7.04 9.64 12.40
C ASP A 115 7.31 10.96 13.13
N LYS A 116 6.60 11.16 14.25
CA LYS A 116 6.76 12.34 15.10
C LYS A 116 8.20 12.47 15.60
N TYR A 117 8.84 11.36 15.96
CA TYR A 117 10.23 11.36 16.38
C TYR A 117 11.18 11.75 15.24
N VAL A 118 11.04 11.16 14.06
CA VAL A 118 11.85 11.45 12.86
C VAL A 118 11.74 12.93 12.49
N GLY A 119 10.54 13.51 12.55
CA GLY A 119 10.34 14.95 12.31
C GLY A 119 11.13 15.84 13.28
N LEU A 120 11.17 15.49 14.57
CA LEU A 120 11.97 16.21 15.57
C LEU A 120 13.47 15.99 15.39
N PHE A 121 13.87 14.76 15.07
CA PHE A 121 15.25 14.37 14.83
C PHE A 121 15.85 15.14 13.64
N ASN A 122 15.14 15.17 12.50
CA ASN A 122 15.52 15.94 11.32
C ASN A 122 15.69 17.43 11.63
N LYS A 123 14.77 18.01 12.40
CA LYS A 123 14.85 19.43 12.79
C LYS A 123 16.07 19.73 13.66
N LYS A 124 16.42 18.85 14.61
CA LYS A 124 17.58 19.04 15.51
C LYS A 124 18.91 18.88 14.76
N TYR A 125 19.03 17.84 13.94
CA TYR A 125 20.28 17.44 13.31
C TYR A 125 20.42 17.86 11.85
N LYS A 126 19.45 18.63 11.31
CA LYS A 126 19.38 19.07 9.90
C LYS A 126 19.47 17.89 8.91
N ASN A 127 18.87 16.76 9.28
CA ASN A 127 18.81 15.55 8.45
C ASN A 127 17.52 15.54 7.59
N GLN A 128 17.40 14.59 6.66
CA GLN A 128 16.27 14.46 5.73
C GLN A 128 15.68 13.04 5.71
N GLU A 129 15.72 12.33 6.83
CA GLU A 129 15.10 11.00 6.89
C GLU A 129 13.58 11.11 6.74
N SER A 130 12.97 10.15 6.05
CA SER A 130 11.51 10.04 5.94
C SER A 130 11.08 8.65 6.35
N LEU A 131 9.85 8.50 6.85
CA LEU A 131 9.31 7.18 7.15
C LEU A 131 9.33 6.25 5.93
N VAL A 132 9.01 6.77 4.74
CA VAL A 132 9.07 5.99 3.51
C VAL A 132 10.50 5.55 3.24
N GLY A 133 11.50 6.44 3.37
CA GLY A 133 12.91 6.09 3.21
C GLY A 133 13.37 5.02 4.22
N ILE A 134 12.97 5.14 5.48
CA ILE A 134 13.29 4.16 6.54
C ILE A 134 12.68 2.79 6.22
N LEU A 135 11.42 2.76 5.80
CA LEU A 135 10.75 1.52 5.40
C LEU A 135 11.41 0.93 4.15
N SER A 136 11.75 1.74 3.15
CA SER A 136 12.39 1.31 1.91
C SER A 136 13.77 0.68 2.16
N LEU A 137 14.56 1.26 3.07
CA LEU A 137 15.85 0.69 3.47
C LEU A 137 15.72 -0.68 4.12
N ARG A 138 14.60 -0.94 4.81
CA ARG A 138 14.41 -2.14 5.63
C ARG A 138 13.62 -3.24 4.92
N TYR A 139 12.71 -2.87 4.02
CA TYR A 139 11.79 -3.77 3.33
C TYR A 139 11.93 -3.75 1.80
N GLY A 140 12.71 -2.83 1.24
CA GLY A 140 12.83 -2.61 -0.20
C GLY A 140 11.81 -1.59 -0.72
N GLU A 141 12.25 -0.70 -1.62
CA GLU A 141 11.42 0.35 -2.21
C GLU A 141 10.17 -0.20 -2.92
N ASP A 142 10.34 -1.25 -3.71
CA ASP A 142 9.29 -1.94 -4.46
C ASP A 142 8.17 -2.46 -3.53
N ASN A 143 8.55 -3.12 -2.43
CA ASN A 143 7.59 -3.66 -1.46
C ASN A 143 6.83 -2.54 -0.74
N VAL A 144 7.54 -1.46 -0.38
CA VAL A 144 6.93 -0.28 0.26
C VAL A 144 5.97 0.42 -0.69
N MET A 145 6.34 0.61 -1.95
CA MET A 145 5.47 1.18 -2.97
C MET A 145 4.18 0.36 -3.12
N MET A 146 4.30 -0.96 -3.23
CA MET A 146 3.14 -1.85 -3.35
C MET A 146 2.21 -1.79 -2.14
N ALA A 147 2.77 -1.77 -0.92
CA ALA A 147 1.97 -1.64 0.29
C ALA A 147 1.22 -0.29 0.37
N LEU A 148 1.85 0.80 -0.07
CA LEU A 148 1.21 2.13 -0.13
C LEU A 148 0.09 2.17 -1.17
N LEU A 149 0.30 1.57 -2.35
CA LEU A 149 -0.71 1.46 -3.39
C LEU A 149 -1.90 0.61 -2.94
N ASP A 150 -1.65 -0.47 -2.20
CA ASP A 150 -2.69 -1.34 -1.64
C ASP A 150 -3.49 -0.65 -0.52
N ALA A 151 -2.82 0.06 0.38
CA ALA A 151 -3.47 0.85 1.43
C ALA A 151 -4.41 1.91 0.84
N ARG A 152 -3.97 2.63 -0.19
CA ARG A 152 -4.81 3.63 -0.87
C ARG A 152 -6.06 3.03 -1.54
N GLN A 153 -5.99 1.77 -1.96
CA GLN A 153 -7.14 1.05 -2.50
C GLN A 153 -8.20 0.72 -1.44
N VAL A 154 -7.81 0.54 -0.17
CA VAL A 154 -8.76 0.26 0.92
C VAL A 154 -9.66 1.46 1.21
N ASP A 155 -9.16 2.69 1.04
CA ASP A 155 -9.87 3.92 1.41
C ASP A 155 -10.91 4.38 0.37
N ASN A 156 -11.35 3.53 -0.57
CA ASN A 156 -12.24 3.84 -1.71
C ASN A 156 -11.77 4.99 -2.65
N HIS A 157 -10.66 5.65 -2.33
CA HIS A 157 -9.90 6.57 -3.18
C HIS A 157 -8.82 5.86 -4.01
N GLY A 158 -8.99 4.56 -4.24
CA GLY A 158 -8.02 3.69 -4.87
C GLY A 158 -7.69 4.09 -6.29
N ASN A 159 -6.39 4.10 -6.61
CA ASN A 159 -5.88 4.32 -7.95
C ASN A 159 -6.48 3.28 -8.93
N SER A 160 -6.80 3.69 -10.16
CA SER A 160 -7.02 2.70 -11.22
C SER A 160 -5.69 2.05 -11.61
N VAL A 161 -5.74 0.89 -12.27
CA VAL A 161 -4.52 0.29 -12.85
C VAL A 161 -3.79 1.26 -13.78
N ASN A 162 -4.52 2.13 -14.48
CA ASN A 162 -3.95 3.15 -15.34
C ASN A 162 -3.26 4.27 -14.55
N ASP A 163 -3.77 4.62 -13.37
CA ASP A 163 -3.12 5.60 -12.49
C ASP A 163 -1.83 5.02 -11.91
N VAL A 164 -1.82 3.73 -11.54
CA VAL A 164 -0.60 3.05 -11.08
C VAL A 164 0.44 2.96 -12.20
N PHE A 165 0.03 2.64 -13.43
CA PHE A 165 0.93 2.68 -14.58
C PHE A 165 1.64 4.04 -14.72
N LYS A 166 0.91 5.15 -14.52
CA LYS A 166 1.46 6.51 -14.54
C LYS A 166 2.33 6.83 -13.32
N ILE A 167 1.94 6.39 -12.13
CA ILE A 167 2.73 6.57 -10.89
C ILE A 167 4.09 5.87 -11.02
N LEU A 168 4.09 4.66 -11.59
CA LEU A 168 5.31 3.91 -11.87
C LEU A 168 6.12 4.53 -13.02
N LYS A 169 5.55 5.48 -13.78
CA LYS A 169 6.20 6.15 -14.91
C LYS A 169 6.78 5.14 -15.89
N ILE A 170 5.97 4.15 -16.26
CA ILE A 170 6.37 3.11 -17.21
C ILE A 170 6.57 3.70 -18.61
N GLU A 171 5.78 4.71 -18.97
CA GLU A 171 5.92 5.41 -20.26
C GLU A 171 7.25 6.16 -20.40
N ASP A 172 7.79 6.69 -19.30
CA ASP A 172 9.07 7.43 -19.29
C ASP A 172 10.26 6.53 -19.67
N ASP A 173 10.14 5.21 -19.50
CA ASP A 173 11.18 4.24 -19.87
C ASP A 173 11.21 3.96 -21.39
N GLY A 174 10.25 4.50 -22.14
CA GLY A 174 10.15 4.30 -23.59
C GLY A 174 10.13 2.81 -23.95
N PRO A 175 10.77 2.39 -25.07
CA PRO A 175 10.88 0.98 -25.46
C PRO A 175 11.52 0.04 -24.42
N LYS A 176 12.38 0.57 -23.53
CA LYS A 176 13.11 -0.24 -22.53
C LYS A 176 12.28 -0.59 -21.30
N PHE A 177 11.03 -0.14 -21.22
CA PHE A 177 10.11 -0.49 -20.12
C PHE A 177 10.01 -2.01 -19.88
N MET A 178 10.24 -2.83 -20.91
CA MET A 178 10.17 -4.30 -20.88
C MET A 178 11.24 -4.97 -20.01
N GLU A 179 12.32 -4.25 -19.69
CA GLU A 179 13.39 -4.72 -18.81
C GLU A 179 13.19 -4.25 -17.37
N ASN A 180 12.21 -3.36 -17.14
CA ASN A 180 12.10 -2.65 -15.89
C ASN A 180 11.32 -3.44 -14.83
N PRO A 181 11.85 -3.59 -13.59
CA PRO A 181 11.13 -4.24 -12.48
C PRO A 181 9.77 -3.61 -12.14
N LYS A 182 9.51 -2.35 -12.53
CA LYS A 182 8.19 -1.70 -12.44
C LYS A 182 7.06 -2.54 -13.04
N LEU A 183 7.34 -3.35 -14.05
CA LEU A 183 6.33 -4.22 -14.66
C LEU A 183 5.81 -5.29 -13.70
N ARG A 184 6.67 -5.79 -12.81
CA ARG A 184 6.27 -6.72 -11.74
C ARG A 184 5.33 -6.04 -10.75
N LEU A 185 5.64 -4.79 -10.36
CA LEU A 185 4.77 -4.01 -9.47
C LEU A 185 3.40 -3.76 -10.10
N LEU A 186 3.36 -3.43 -11.39
CA LEU A 186 2.09 -3.29 -12.11
C LEU A 186 1.30 -4.60 -12.13
N GLU A 187 1.95 -5.73 -12.40
CA GLU A 187 1.32 -7.05 -12.44
C GLU A 187 0.73 -7.44 -11.07
N GLU A 188 1.52 -7.33 -10.00
CA GLU A 188 1.06 -7.56 -8.62
C GLU A 188 -0.12 -6.64 -8.27
N TYR A 189 -0.07 -5.38 -8.71
CA TYR A 189 -1.15 -4.43 -8.42
C TYR A 189 -2.44 -4.79 -9.15
N ILE A 190 -2.35 -5.31 -10.38
CA ILE A 190 -3.50 -5.79 -11.15
C ILE A 190 -4.18 -6.96 -10.42
N GLU A 191 -3.42 -7.86 -9.80
CA GLU A 191 -4.00 -8.97 -9.02
C GLU A 191 -4.81 -8.45 -7.83
N ILE A 192 -4.23 -7.53 -7.04
CA ILE A 192 -4.90 -6.87 -5.92
C ILE A 192 -6.14 -6.11 -6.40
N PHE A 193 -6.00 -5.33 -7.47
CA PHE A 193 -7.09 -4.55 -8.06
C PHE A 193 -8.23 -5.46 -8.50
N ASN A 194 -7.95 -6.54 -9.23
CA ASN A 194 -8.94 -7.48 -9.73
C ASN A 194 -9.65 -8.25 -8.60
N PHE A 195 -8.91 -8.59 -7.54
CA PHE A 195 -9.48 -9.23 -6.35
C PHE A 195 -10.46 -8.30 -5.62
N LYS A 196 -10.08 -7.03 -5.43
CA LYS A 196 -10.91 -6.04 -4.73
C LYS A 196 -12.06 -5.50 -5.59
N LYS A 197 -11.86 -5.37 -6.90
CA LYS A 197 -12.82 -4.79 -7.87
C LYS A 197 -13.08 -5.76 -9.04
N PRO A 198 -13.74 -6.91 -8.80
CA PRO A 198 -13.92 -7.95 -9.82
C PRO A 198 -14.72 -7.50 -11.04
N HIS A 199 -15.58 -6.48 -10.90
CA HIS A 199 -16.38 -5.91 -11.99
C HIS A 199 -15.58 -4.97 -12.92
N GLU A 200 -14.45 -4.44 -12.46
CA GLU A 200 -13.57 -3.53 -13.22
C GLU A 200 -12.30 -4.22 -13.71
N LYS A 201 -12.25 -5.56 -13.59
CA LYS A 201 -11.02 -6.32 -13.78
C LYS A 201 -10.36 -6.06 -15.13
N THR A 202 -9.02 -6.02 -15.13
CA THR A 202 -8.20 -5.92 -16.33
C THR A 202 -7.15 -7.02 -16.38
N LYS A 203 -6.66 -7.31 -17.58
CA LYS A 203 -5.51 -8.21 -17.76
C LYS A 203 -4.26 -7.39 -17.98
N TYR A 204 -3.10 -7.94 -17.64
CA TYR A 204 -1.80 -7.30 -17.82
C TYR A 204 -1.60 -6.64 -19.21
N PHE A 205 -1.84 -7.38 -20.30
CA PHE A 205 -1.75 -6.82 -21.66
C PHE A 205 -2.76 -5.68 -21.93
N GLY A 206 -3.97 -5.78 -21.36
CA GLY A 206 -4.98 -4.71 -21.43
C GLY A 206 -4.59 -3.47 -20.64
N ALA A 207 -3.90 -3.65 -19.51
CA ALA A 207 -3.35 -2.57 -18.71
C ALA A 207 -2.23 -1.84 -19.44
N LEU A 208 -1.28 -2.55 -20.06
CA LEU A 208 -0.20 -1.95 -20.85
C LEU A 208 -0.75 -1.15 -22.03
N THR A 209 -1.64 -1.76 -22.84
CA THR A 209 -2.25 -1.06 -24.00
C THR A 209 -2.99 0.20 -23.57
N LYS A 210 -3.78 0.15 -22.49
CA LYS A 210 -4.46 1.34 -21.97
C LYS A 210 -3.49 2.38 -21.40
N GLY A 211 -2.46 1.93 -20.68
CA GLY A 211 -1.42 2.76 -20.07
C GLY A 211 -0.67 3.61 -21.08
N PHE A 212 -0.25 3.01 -22.19
CA PHE A 212 0.38 3.71 -23.32
C PHE A 212 -0.61 4.53 -24.18
N GLY A 213 -1.89 4.56 -23.83
CA GLY A 213 -2.89 5.38 -24.50
C GLY A 213 -3.59 4.72 -25.69
N GLY A 214 -3.63 3.38 -25.73
CA GLY A 214 -4.36 2.57 -26.70
C GLY A 214 -3.47 1.68 -27.57
N ASP A 215 -4.11 0.79 -28.32
CA ASP A 215 -3.43 -0.20 -29.15
C ASP A 215 -2.47 0.43 -30.18
N GLY A 216 -2.87 1.53 -30.84
CA GLY A 216 -2.03 2.21 -31.83
C GLY A 216 -0.77 2.83 -31.23
N LYS A 217 -0.90 3.58 -30.12
CA LYS A 217 0.26 4.15 -29.41
C LYS A 217 1.18 3.07 -28.87
N PHE A 218 0.61 2.00 -28.32
CA PHE A 218 1.41 0.86 -27.87
C PHE A 218 2.15 0.20 -29.05
N ALA A 219 1.51 0.05 -30.21
CA ALA A 219 2.15 -0.49 -31.41
C ALA A 219 3.36 0.35 -31.86
N ILE A 220 3.30 1.69 -31.74
CA ILE A 220 4.44 2.58 -32.04
C ILE A 220 5.59 2.33 -31.07
N VAL A 221 5.31 2.19 -29.77
CA VAL A 221 6.34 1.86 -28.77
C VAL A 221 7.00 0.51 -29.09
N LEU A 222 6.21 -0.49 -29.49
CA LEU A 222 6.72 -1.80 -29.87
C LEU A 222 7.54 -1.76 -31.17
N SER A 223 7.10 -1.00 -32.16
CA SER A 223 7.84 -0.80 -33.42
C SER A 223 9.21 -0.18 -33.14
N ASN A 224 9.29 0.85 -32.29
CA ASN A 224 10.57 1.43 -31.85
C ASN A 224 11.43 0.42 -31.07
N ALA A 225 10.80 -0.48 -30.31
CA ALA A 225 11.51 -1.51 -29.56
C ALA A 225 12.12 -2.60 -30.46
N MET A 226 11.64 -2.78 -31.69
CA MET A 226 12.24 -3.70 -32.66
C MET A 226 13.66 -3.27 -33.06
N GLU A 227 13.99 -1.99 -32.95
CA GLU A 227 15.34 -1.47 -33.24
C GLU A 227 16.32 -1.69 -32.08
N ILE A 228 15.85 -2.21 -30.94
CA ILE A 228 16.67 -2.40 -29.73
C ILE A 228 16.84 -3.90 -29.48
N THR A 229 18.04 -4.39 -29.79
CA THR A 229 18.41 -5.83 -29.70
C THR A 229 18.05 -6.48 -28.36
N SER A 230 18.14 -5.77 -27.24
CA SER A 230 17.89 -6.35 -25.91
C SER A 230 16.41 -6.58 -25.60
N VAL A 231 15.48 -5.90 -26.29
CA VAL A 231 14.02 -6.02 -26.08
C VAL A 231 13.23 -6.46 -27.32
N GLU A 232 13.90 -6.64 -28.46
CA GLU A 232 13.29 -7.01 -29.74
C GLU A 232 12.39 -8.25 -29.62
N VAL A 233 12.86 -9.31 -28.96
CA VAL A 233 12.10 -10.56 -28.80
C VAL A 233 10.82 -10.34 -27.97
N GLN A 234 10.91 -9.57 -26.88
CA GLN A 234 9.71 -9.22 -26.10
C GLN A 234 8.75 -8.33 -26.91
N ALA A 235 9.29 -7.38 -27.67
CA ALA A 235 8.52 -6.48 -28.51
C ALA A 235 7.73 -7.25 -29.57
N LEU A 236 8.38 -8.20 -30.26
CA LEU A 236 7.74 -9.10 -31.22
C LEU A 236 6.60 -9.89 -30.57
N GLY A 237 6.83 -10.45 -29.38
CA GLY A 237 5.81 -11.17 -28.63
C GLY A 237 4.57 -10.31 -28.29
N TYR A 238 4.74 -9.02 -27.99
CA TYR A 238 3.62 -8.10 -27.79
C TYR A 238 2.97 -7.66 -29.10
N GLN A 239 3.74 -7.45 -30.15
CA GLN A 239 3.25 -7.06 -31.47
C GLN A 239 2.35 -8.15 -32.04
N GLU A 240 2.78 -9.40 -32.01
CA GLU A 240 1.93 -10.51 -32.45
C GLU A 240 0.64 -10.63 -31.62
N LYS A 241 0.70 -10.36 -30.31
CA LYS A 241 -0.51 -10.32 -29.47
C LYS A 241 -1.46 -9.20 -29.90
N LEU A 242 -0.95 -8.02 -30.27
CA LEU A 242 -1.76 -6.95 -30.87
C LEU A 242 -2.38 -7.41 -32.19
N PHE A 243 -1.57 -7.96 -33.10
CA PHE A 243 -2.03 -8.37 -34.43
C PHE A 243 -3.12 -9.45 -34.34
N ARG A 244 -2.92 -10.47 -33.48
CA ARG A 244 -3.94 -11.48 -33.17
C ARG A 244 -5.22 -10.86 -32.62
N LYS A 245 -5.10 -9.91 -31.69
CA LYS A 245 -6.25 -9.19 -31.12
C LYS A 245 -7.01 -8.42 -32.20
N TRP A 246 -6.31 -7.68 -33.06
CA TRP A 246 -6.93 -6.90 -34.14
C TRP A 246 -7.62 -7.78 -35.17
N MET A 247 -6.98 -8.87 -35.60
CA MET A 247 -7.60 -9.82 -36.52
C MET A 247 -8.84 -10.47 -35.92
N LYS A 248 -8.78 -10.87 -34.63
CA LYS A 248 -9.95 -11.41 -33.91
C LYS A 248 -11.10 -10.40 -33.81
N ASN A 249 -10.77 -9.11 -33.73
CA ASN A 249 -11.74 -8.01 -33.65
C ASN A 249 -12.19 -7.53 -35.05
N GLY A 250 -11.84 -8.23 -36.14
CA GLY A 250 -12.28 -7.88 -37.49
C GLY A 250 -11.67 -6.58 -38.02
N VAL A 251 -10.43 -6.28 -37.62
CA VAL A 251 -9.61 -5.28 -38.30
C VAL A 251 -9.10 -5.93 -39.59
N ASP A 252 -9.31 -5.28 -40.72
CA ASP A 252 -8.83 -5.72 -42.04
C ASP A 252 -7.67 -4.80 -42.45
N PRO A 253 -6.65 -5.29 -43.17
CA PRO A 253 -5.55 -4.43 -43.65
C PRO A 253 -6.02 -3.15 -44.34
N LYS A 254 -7.17 -3.15 -45.03
CA LYS A 254 -7.72 -1.97 -45.72
C LYS A 254 -8.22 -0.87 -44.78
N ASN A 255 -8.71 -1.23 -43.59
CA ASN A 255 -9.26 -0.28 -42.61
C ASN A 255 -8.36 -0.10 -41.38
N PHE A 256 -7.16 -0.68 -41.43
CA PHE A 256 -6.22 -0.72 -40.32
C PHE A 256 -5.87 0.68 -39.78
N LEU A 257 -5.40 1.57 -40.65
CA LEU A 257 -4.99 2.93 -40.28
C LEU A 257 -6.14 3.72 -39.65
N THR A 258 -7.35 3.57 -40.17
CA THR A 258 -8.54 4.21 -39.61
C THR A 258 -8.94 3.61 -38.26
N LYS A 259 -8.92 2.29 -38.10
CA LYS A 259 -9.36 1.65 -36.84
C LYS A 259 -8.34 1.76 -35.71
N ILE A 260 -7.04 1.69 -36.02
CA ILE A 260 -5.96 1.61 -35.02
C ILE A 260 -5.35 2.98 -34.71
N PHE A 261 -5.18 3.82 -35.73
CA PHE A 261 -4.57 5.14 -35.61
C PHE A 261 -5.58 6.29 -35.72
N ASN A 262 -6.86 5.99 -35.94
CA ASN A 262 -7.93 6.99 -36.07
C ASN A 262 -7.66 8.00 -37.22
N ILE A 263 -7.05 7.53 -38.30
CA ILE A 263 -6.76 8.34 -39.50
C ILE A 263 -8.00 8.34 -40.41
N ASP A 264 -8.40 9.53 -40.87
CA ASP A 264 -9.53 9.70 -41.77
C ASP A 264 -9.34 8.85 -43.04
N GLU A 265 -10.33 8.03 -43.38
CA GLU A 265 -10.34 7.18 -44.56
C GLU A 265 -10.17 7.99 -45.86
N LYS A 266 -10.63 9.26 -45.88
CA LYS A 266 -10.47 10.16 -47.02
C LYS A 266 -9.07 10.76 -47.11
N ASN A 267 -8.26 10.61 -46.07
CA ASN A 267 -6.92 11.19 -45.97
C ASN A 267 -5.89 10.20 -45.42
N LEU A 268 -5.93 8.94 -45.83
CA LEU A 268 -4.92 7.94 -45.45
C LEU A 268 -3.47 8.37 -45.79
N ALA A 269 -3.32 9.31 -46.71
CA ALA A 269 -2.04 9.92 -47.04
C ALA A 269 -1.39 10.66 -45.86
N SER A 270 -2.16 11.10 -44.85
CA SER A 270 -1.62 11.76 -43.66
C SER A 270 -0.93 10.81 -42.68
N ALA A 271 -1.03 9.49 -42.89
CA ALA A 271 -0.35 8.51 -42.06
C ALA A 271 1.16 8.72 -42.10
N GLY A 272 1.78 8.76 -40.92
CA GLY A 272 3.23 8.86 -40.76
C GLY A 272 3.95 7.60 -41.22
N PRO A 273 5.28 7.66 -41.41
CA PRO A 273 6.07 6.51 -41.85
C PRO A 273 5.92 5.28 -40.94
N GLN A 274 5.91 5.47 -39.62
CA GLN A 274 5.80 4.37 -38.66
C GLN A 274 4.42 3.71 -38.68
N GLU A 275 3.34 4.50 -38.77
CA GLU A 275 1.97 3.97 -38.84
C GLU A 275 1.78 3.11 -40.10
N ARG A 276 2.39 3.52 -41.22
CA ARG A 276 2.41 2.76 -42.47
C ARG A 276 3.23 1.47 -42.36
N ALA A 277 4.42 1.54 -41.75
CA ALA A 277 5.26 0.36 -41.53
C ALA A 277 4.52 -0.70 -40.71
N ILE A 278 3.88 -0.30 -39.61
CA ILE A 278 3.06 -1.21 -38.78
C ILE A 278 1.86 -1.75 -39.58
N ALA A 279 1.25 -0.95 -40.45
CA ALA A 279 0.16 -1.40 -41.32
C ALA A 279 0.61 -2.47 -42.32
N ASP A 280 1.81 -2.32 -42.89
CA ASP A 280 2.40 -3.27 -43.83
C ASP A 280 2.81 -4.58 -43.13
N GLU A 281 3.38 -4.49 -41.93
CA GLU A 281 3.67 -5.65 -41.08
C GLU A 281 2.38 -6.40 -40.70
N TYR A 282 1.33 -5.68 -40.28
CA TYR A 282 0.04 -6.27 -39.97
C TYR A 282 -0.60 -6.94 -41.17
N LYS A 283 -0.50 -6.32 -42.36
CA LYS A 283 -1.00 -6.89 -43.62
C LYS A 283 -0.32 -8.21 -43.95
N THR A 284 1.00 -8.28 -43.77
CA THR A 284 1.80 -9.50 -43.98
C THR A 284 1.32 -10.60 -43.03
N TYR A 285 1.28 -10.31 -41.73
CA TYR A 285 0.78 -11.23 -40.71
C TYR A 285 -0.63 -11.74 -41.00
N TYR A 286 -1.54 -10.85 -41.42
CA TYR A 286 -2.93 -11.18 -41.72
C TYR A 286 -3.06 -12.18 -42.89
N ILE A 287 -2.26 -11.99 -43.94
CA ILE A 287 -2.25 -12.88 -45.11
C ILE A 287 -1.75 -14.26 -44.72
N ASP A 288 -0.60 -14.34 -44.05
CA ASP A 288 0.03 -15.59 -43.63
C ASP A 288 -0.91 -16.44 -42.76
N GLU A 289 -1.51 -15.83 -41.73
CA GLU A 289 -2.48 -16.49 -40.84
C GLU A 289 -3.76 -16.92 -41.58
N SER A 290 -4.21 -16.12 -42.55
CA SER A 290 -5.39 -16.45 -43.36
C SER A 290 -5.12 -17.62 -44.30
N GLU A 291 -3.90 -17.75 -44.83
CA GLU A 291 -3.49 -18.87 -45.66
C GLU A 291 -3.34 -20.15 -44.84
N ILE A 292 -2.65 -20.10 -43.70
CA ILE A 292 -2.50 -21.24 -42.79
C ILE A 292 -3.88 -21.82 -42.42
N LYS A 293 -4.87 -20.97 -42.11
CA LYS A 293 -6.22 -21.43 -41.78
C LYS A 293 -6.94 -22.13 -42.94
N LYS A 294 -6.70 -21.72 -44.19
CA LYS A 294 -7.26 -22.40 -45.37
C LYS A 294 -6.66 -23.79 -45.56
N PHE A 295 -5.38 -23.97 -45.24
CA PHE A 295 -4.71 -25.28 -45.29
C PHE A 295 -5.15 -26.21 -44.17
N VAL A 296 -5.33 -25.69 -42.95
CA VAL A 296 -5.74 -26.51 -41.79
C VAL A 296 -7.23 -26.89 -41.85
N ASN A 297 -8.09 -26.05 -42.43
CA ASN A 297 -9.52 -26.34 -42.60
C ASN A 297 -9.91 -26.29 -44.09
N PRO A 298 -9.54 -27.30 -44.89
CA PRO A 298 -9.98 -27.37 -46.28
C PRO A 298 -11.51 -27.53 -46.29
N ARG A 299 -12.21 -26.59 -46.94
CA ARG A 299 -13.67 -26.68 -47.15
C ARG A 299 -13.98 -28.06 -47.73
N ARG A 300 -14.69 -28.91 -46.97
CA ARG A 300 -15.37 -30.09 -47.51
C ARG A 300 -16.38 -29.56 -48.53
N LYS A 301 -16.06 -29.72 -49.82
CA LYS A 301 -17.03 -29.59 -50.90
C LYS A 301 -17.91 -30.83 -50.92
#